data_AF-A0A962YWQ7-F1
#
_entry.id   AF-A0A962YWQ7-F1
#
_cell.length_a   1.000
_cell.length_b   1.000
_cell.length_c   1.000
_cell.angle_alpha   90.00
_cell.angle_beta   90.00
_cell.angle_gamma   90.00
#
_symmetry.space_group_name_H-M   'P 1'
#
loop_
_entity.id
_entity.type
_entity.pdbx_description
1 polymer ?
#
loop_
_entity_poly.entity_id
_entity_poly.type
_entity_poly.pdbx_seq_one_letter_code
_entity_poly.pdbx_strand_id
1 'polypeptide(L)'
;IGLLLAYTLTYAWTSLKRESPWLNSIKKFNINLALFMIIITCATNNYLFKTLTKHFFKKQIIAQHQQQPINQLQTQYQALHQRLLDIGFSWKNQSKHAVIVGYRNNQPLYLCQKKMGMYFFGGTVRKNTCQIIKNSKVINTKNFTILNGPQQAILWKPWPNYYQTPEKSAFSVVTGFNGKNALFVCRVIFNNRIYIGTNTIPNNCLFIVKEKLISAPSLQYLYAIEK
;
A
#
# COMPACT_ATOMS: atom_id res chain seq x y z
N ILE A 1 26.56 9.30 -4.88
CA ILE A 1 27.50 8.15 -4.78
C ILE A 1 28.81 8.45 -5.50
N GLY A 2 28.81 8.81 -6.80
CA GLY A 2 30.03 9.12 -7.55
C GLY A 2 30.91 10.23 -6.94
N LEU A 3 30.30 11.36 -6.53
CA LEU A 3 31.02 12.46 -5.88
C LEU A 3 31.64 12.08 -4.52
N LEU A 4 30.95 11.24 -3.73
CA LEU A 4 31.45 10.77 -2.44
C LEU A 4 32.67 9.85 -2.64
N LEU A 5 32.61 8.96 -3.64
CA LEU A 5 33.72 8.10 -4.02
C LEU A 5 34.93 8.91 -4.49
N ALA A 6 34.71 9.91 -5.35
CA ALA A 6 35.76 10.79 -5.84
C ALA A 6 36.44 11.56 -4.69
N TYR A 7 35.67 12.10 -3.75
CA TYR A 7 36.18 12.77 -2.55
C TYR A 7 36.99 11.83 -1.65
N THR A 8 36.49 10.61 -1.39
CA THR A 8 37.21 9.63 -0.57
C THR A 8 38.53 9.17 -1.22
N LEU A 9 38.57 9.04 -2.54
CA LEU A 9 39.78 8.65 -3.27
C LEU A 9 40.82 9.77 -3.29
N THR A 10 40.41 11.03 -3.48
CA THR A 10 41.33 12.18 -3.41
C THR A 10 41.87 12.40 -2.00
N TYR A 11 41.04 12.21 -0.98
CA TYR A 11 41.49 12.25 0.42
C TYR A 11 42.48 11.12 0.74
N ALA A 12 42.20 9.89 0.30
CA ALA A 12 43.13 8.77 0.47
C ALA A 12 44.48 9.03 -0.25
N TRP A 13 44.43 9.54 -1.48
CA TRP A 13 45.62 9.86 -2.28
C TRP A 13 46.51 10.93 -1.63
N THR A 14 45.89 12.01 -1.14
CA THR A 14 46.62 13.10 -0.46
C THR A 14 47.23 12.66 0.87
N SER A 15 46.57 11.73 1.59
CA SER A 15 47.10 11.16 2.84
C SER A 15 48.31 10.24 2.65
N LEU A 16 48.48 9.65 1.45
CA LEU A 16 49.60 8.75 1.17
C LEU A 16 50.96 9.46 1.14
N LYS A 17 51.00 10.77 0.84
CA LYS A 17 52.24 11.55 0.65
C LYS A 17 52.84 12.19 1.92
N ARG A 18 52.21 12.07 3.10
CA ARG A 18 52.73 12.65 4.36
C ARG A 18 53.43 11.60 5.21
N GLU A 19 54.75 11.71 5.33
CA GLU A 19 55.61 10.81 6.12
C GLU A 19 55.82 11.33 7.55
N SER A 20 54.74 11.54 8.31
CA SER A 20 54.88 11.85 9.74
C SER A 20 54.60 10.59 10.58
N PRO A 21 55.46 10.23 11.56
CA PRO A 21 55.31 8.99 12.33
C PRO A 21 53.96 8.87 13.05
N TRP A 22 53.44 9.96 13.60
CA TRP A 22 52.14 9.98 14.29
C TRP A 22 50.95 9.80 13.32
N LEU A 23 51.10 10.23 12.06
CA LEU A 23 50.08 10.05 11.02
C LEU A 23 49.94 8.59 10.58
N ASN A 24 50.93 7.73 10.82
CA ASN A 24 50.86 6.32 10.42
C ASN A 24 49.73 5.56 11.14
N SER A 25 49.47 5.88 12.42
CA SER A 25 48.38 5.24 13.17
C SER A 25 47.01 5.67 12.62
N ILE A 26 46.84 6.98 12.38
CA ILE A 26 45.61 7.55 11.80
C ILE A 26 45.39 7.04 10.37
N LYS A 27 46.45 6.92 9.57
CA LYS A 27 46.41 6.36 8.20
C LYS A 27 45.94 4.91 8.22
N LYS A 28 46.49 4.06 9.09
CA LYS A 28 46.06 2.66 9.24
C LYS A 28 44.60 2.57 9.67
N PHE A 29 44.17 3.38 10.65
CA PHE A 29 42.77 3.41 11.10
C PHE A 29 41.81 3.83 9.97
N ASN A 30 42.14 4.89 9.24
CA ASN A 30 41.31 5.37 8.13
C ASN A 30 41.22 4.36 6.97
N ILE A 31 42.31 3.66 6.65
CA ILE A 31 42.31 2.59 5.65
C ILE A 31 41.39 1.44 6.09
N ASN A 32 41.51 1.00 7.34
CA ASN A 32 40.67 -0.07 7.89
C ASN A 32 39.18 0.32 7.92
N LEU A 33 38.88 1.56 8.32
CA LEU A 33 37.51 2.08 8.33
C LEU A 33 36.94 2.16 6.90
N ALA A 34 37.72 2.64 5.94
CA ALA A 34 37.30 2.70 4.54
C ALA A 34 37.02 1.29 3.96
N LEU A 35 37.91 0.32 4.21
CA LEU A 35 37.71 -1.07 3.80
C LEU A 35 36.45 -1.66 4.44
N PHE A 36 36.22 -1.41 5.73
CA PHE A 36 35.01 -1.85 6.43
C PHE A 36 33.73 -1.25 5.80
N MET A 37 33.72 0.03 5.48
CA MET A 37 32.59 0.71 4.82
C MET A 37 32.35 0.19 3.40
N ILE A 38 33.40 -0.12 2.65
CA ILE A 38 33.30 -0.75 1.32
C ILE A 38 32.68 -2.14 1.47
N ILE A 39 33.13 -2.95 2.43
CA ILE A 39 32.58 -4.29 2.70
C ILE A 39 31.09 -4.20 3.06
N ILE A 40 30.68 -3.26 3.93
CA ILE A 40 29.27 -3.05 4.27
C ILE A 40 28.46 -2.62 3.04
N THR A 41 28.99 -1.71 2.23
CA THR A 41 28.28 -1.21 1.04
C THR A 41 28.13 -2.32 -0.01
N CYS A 42 29.17 -3.12 -0.21
CA CYS A 42 29.13 -4.29 -1.08
C CYS A 42 28.17 -5.35 -0.54
N ALA A 43 28.22 -5.66 0.77
CA ALA A 43 27.31 -6.62 1.40
C ALA A 43 25.85 -6.17 1.29
N THR A 44 25.54 -4.91 1.62
CA THR A 44 24.17 -4.38 1.55
C THR A 44 23.64 -4.22 0.12
N ASN A 45 24.52 -3.96 -0.85
CA ASN A 45 24.13 -3.84 -2.25
C ASN A 45 24.12 -5.17 -3.02
N ASN A 46 24.79 -6.21 -2.51
CA ASN A 46 24.83 -7.53 -3.15
C ASN A 46 23.44 -8.20 -3.15
N TYR A 47 23.05 -8.69 -4.33
CA TYR A 47 21.80 -9.40 -4.58
C TYR A 47 21.59 -10.59 -3.62
N LEU A 48 22.66 -11.30 -3.27
CA LEU A 48 22.62 -12.42 -2.32
C LEU A 48 22.20 -11.98 -0.91
N PHE A 49 22.74 -10.87 -0.41
CA PHE A 49 22.38 -10.36 0.92
C PHE A 49 20.92 -9.86 0.95
N LYS A 50 20.45 -9.19 -0.12
CA LYS A 50 19.03 -8.82 -0.29
C LYS A 50 18.11 -10.04 -0.33
N THR A 51 18.58 -11.18 -0.84
CA THR A 51 17.81 -12.43 -0.92
C THR A 51 17.80 -13.16 0.42
N LEU A 52 18.94 -13.23 1.11
CA LEU A 52 19.07 -13.83 2.44
C LEU A 52 18.31 -13.04 3.50
N THR A 53 18.44 -11.70 3.52
CA THR A 53 17.68 -10.84 4.45
C THR A 53 16.17 -10.91 4.19
N LYS A 54 15.74 -10.99 2.93
CA LYS A 54 14.34 -11.26 2.58
C LYS A 54 13.82 -12.57 3.16
N HIS A 55 14.64 -13.61 3.31
CA HIS A 55 14.22 -14.88 3.90
C HIS A 55 14.23 -14.86 5.43
N PHE A 56 15.25 -14.28 6.05
CA PHE A 56 15.35 -14.18 7.51
C PHE A 56 14.30 -13.24 8.12
N PHE A 57 14.06 -12.06 7.52
CA PHE A 57 13.06 -11.11 8.04
C PHE A 57 11.62 -11.42 7.62
N LYS A 58 11.39 -12.33 6.66
CA LYS A 58 10.02 -12.77 6.32
C LYS A 58 9.34 -13.54 7.43
N LYS A 59 10.10 -14.14 8.36
CA LYS A 59 9.57 -15.14 9.30
C LYS A 59 9.15 -14.57 10.66
N GLN A 60 9.55 -13.35 11.02
CA GLN A 60 9.27 -12.76 12.34
C GLN A 60 8.20 -11.66 12.40
N ILE A 61 7.61 -11.26 11.27
CA ILE A 61 6.42 -10.38 11.26
C ILE A 61 5.20 -11.18 10.80
N ILE A 62 5.00 -12.35 11.39
CA ILE A 62 3.64 -12.88 11.55
C ILE A 62 3.29 -12.57 12.99
N ALA A 63 3.02 -11.28 13.27
CA ALA A 63 2.27 -10.92 14.45
C ALA A 63 1.02 -11.81 14.44
N GLN A 64 0.86 -12.66 15.46
CA GLN A 64 -0.34 -13.46 15.67
C GLN A 64 -1.52 -12.48 15.77
N HIS A 65 -2.07 -12.11 14.62
CA HIS A 65 -3.33 -11.41 14.55
C HIS A 65 -4.33 -12.43 15.05
N GLN A 66 -4.75 -12.27 16.30
CA GLN A 66 -5.86 -13.01 16.88
C GLN A 66 -6.97 -12.99 15.84
N GLN A 67 -7.26 -14.16 15.28
CA GLN A 67 -8.31 -14.30 14.28
C GLN A 67 -9.61 -13.97 14.99
N GLN A 68 -10.14 -12.77 14.76
CA GLN A 68 -11.47 -12.43 15.21
C GLN A 68 -12.45 -13.47 14.62
N PRO A 69 -13.44 -13.94 15.40
CA PRO A 69 -14.42 -14.88 14.88
C PRO A 69 -15.14 -14.28 13.66
N ILE A 70 -15.33 -15.10 12.63
CA ILE A 70 -15.89 -14.70 11.32
C ILE A 70 -17.20 -13.89 11.48
N ASN A 71 -18.03 -14.26 12.46
CA ASN A 71 -19.31 -13.60 12.74
C ASN A 71 -19.12 -12.11 13.13
N GLN A 72 -18.13 -11.78 13.95
CA GLN A 72 -17.88 -10.39 14.36
C GLN A 72 -17.48 -9.52 13.17
N LEU A 73 -16.61 -10.03 12.31
CA LEU A 73 -16.16 -9.31 11.12
C LEU A 73 -17.29 -9.13 10.09
N GLN A 74 -18.17 -10.13 9.97
CA GLN A 74 -19.35 -10.02 9.13
C GLN A 74 -20.33 -8.96 9.67
N THR A 75 -20.57 -8.93 10.98
CA THR A 75 -21.40 -7.89 11.61
C THR A 75 -20.79 -6.50 11.41
N GLN A 76 -19.47 -6.35 11.56
CA GLN A 76 -18.78 -5.09 11.30
C GLN A 76 -18.93 -4.64 9.84
N TYR A 77 -18.79 -5.57 8.88
CA TYR A 77 -19.05 -5.29 7.47
C TYR A 77 -20.49 -4.82 7.26
N GLN A 78 -21.47 -5.52 7.82
CA GLN A 78 -22.89 -5.17 7.70
C GLN A 78 -23.19 -3.79 8.30
N ALA A 79 -22.63 -3.47 9.46
CA ALA A 79 -22.79 -2.18 10.10
C ALA A 79 -22.20 -1.03 9.25
N LEU A 80 -20.99 -1.19 8.71
CA LEU A 80 -20.39 -0.21 7.80
C LEU A 80 -21.16 -0.08 6.48
N HIS A 81 -21.66 -1.19 5.96
CA HIS A 81 -22.49 -1.20 4.76
C HIS A 81 -23.80 -0.45 4.97
N GLN A 82 -24.47 -0.68 6.11
CA GLN A 82 -25.70 0.03 6.45
C GLN A 82 -25.44 1.52 6.62
N ARG A 83 -24.38 1.93 7.31
CA ARG A 83 -24.00 3.35 7.43
C ARG A 83 -23.78 4.03 6.07
N LEU A 84 -23.19 3.32 5.09
CA LEU A 84 -23.08 3.85 3.72
C LEU A 84 -24.45 4.10 3.08
N LEU A 85 -25.40 3.18 3.28
CA LEU A 85 -26.76 3.32 2.79
C LEU A 85 -27.46 4.52 3.45
N ASP A 86 -27.31 4.67 4.76
CA ASP A 86 -27.96 5.72 5.56
C ASP A 86 -27.55 7.14 5.13
N ILE A 87 -26.31 7.32 4.66
CA ILE A 87 -25.83 8.61 4.12
C ILE A 87 -26.01 8.76 2.60
N GLY A 88 -26.75 7.85 1.96
CA GLY A 88 -27.15 7.95 0.55
C GLY A 88 -26.20 7.32 -0.47
N PHE A 89 -25.21 6.52 -0.05
CA PHE A 89 -24.49 5.67 -1.00
C PHE A 89 -25.28 4.40 -1.28
N SER A 90 -25.04 3.79 -2.44
CA SER A 90 -25.64 2.50 -2.81
C SER A 90 -24.83 1.82 -3.90
N TRP A 91 -24.99 0.51 -4.04
CA TRP A 91 -24.33 -0.26 -5.09
C TRP A 91 -25.31 -0.56 -6.23
N LYS A 92 -25.10 0.03 -7.41
CA LYS A 92 -26.03 -0.05 -8.56
C LYS A 92 -25.34 -0.55 -9.82
N ASN A 93 -26.08 -1.14 -10.76
CA ASN A 93 -25.53 -1.62 -12.03
C ASN A 93 -25.21 -0.47 -13.02
N GLN A 94 -25.63 0.76 -12.73
CA GLN A 94 -25.54 1.91 -13.64
C GLN A 94 -24.58 2.99 -13.12
N SER A 95 -23.89 3.67 -14.04
CA SER A 95 -22.86 4.66 -13.72
C SER A 95 -23.35 6.11 -13.58
N LYS A 96 -24.64 6.40 -13.80
CA LYS A 96 -25.19 7.78 -13.87
C LYS A 96 -24.90 8.63 -12.62
N HIS A 97 -24.64 7.99 -11.47
CA HIS A 97 -24.27 8.63 -10.21
C HIS A 97 -23.06 7.94 -9.56
N ALA A 98 -22.18 7.35 -10.37
CA ALA A 98 -21.01 6.66 -9.87
C ALA A 98 -20.02 7.63 -9.22
N VAL A 99 -19.55 7.26 -8.04
CA VAL A 99 -18.61 8.05 -7.28
C VAL A 99 -17.22 7.91 -7.89
N ILE A 100 -16.64 9.04 -8.29
CA ILE A 100 -15.28 9.11 -8.84
C ILE A 100 -14.30 9.11 -7.68
N VAL A 101 -13.51 8.05 -7.57
CA VAL A 101 -12.56 7.89 -6.46
C VAL A 101 -11.14 8.35 -6.81
N GLY A 102 -10.90 8.74 -8.06
CA GLY A 102 -9.66 9.33 -8.53
C GLY A 102 -9.57 9.39 -10.05
N TYR A 103 -8.43 9.83 -10.56
CA TYR A 103 -8.16 9.89 -12.00
C TYR A 103 -6.82 9.22 -12.32
N ARG A 104 -6.75 8.52 -13.46
CA ARG A 104 -5.53 7.94 -14.00
C ARG A 104 -5.51 8.10 -15.51
N ASN A 105 -4.51 8.79 -16.04
CA ASN A 105 -4.41 9.13 -17.47
C ASN A 105 -5.69 9.83 -17.99
N ASN A 106 -6.17 10.83 -17.26
CA ASN A 106 -7.41 11.58 -17.55
C ASN A 106 -8.70 10.74 -17.58
N GLN A 107 -8.66 9.50 -17.10
CA GLN A 107 -9.85 8.65 -16.98
C GLN A 107 -10.30 8.55 -15.51
N PRO A 108 -11.60 8.70 -15.22
CA PRO A 108 -12.12 8.52 -13.87
C PRO A 108 -11.99 7.06 -13.43
N LEU A 109 -11.70 6.88 -12.15
CA LEU A 109 -11.65 5.58 -11.49
C LEU A 109 -12.91 5.39 -10.65
N TYR A 110 -13.52 4.21 -10.75
CA TYR A 110 -14.73 3.85 -10.02
C TYR A 110 -14.51 2.58 -9.21
N LEU A 111 -15.18 2.48 -8.07
CA LEU A 111 -15.25 1.26 -7.28
C LEU A 111 -16.36 0.36 -7.78
N CYS A 112 -16.11 -0.94 -7.74
CA CYS A 112 -17.12 -1.94 -8.04
C CYS A 112 -17.13 -3.05 -7.00
N GLN A 113 -18.25 -3.76 -6.91
CA GLN A 113 -18.37 -4.96 -6.10
C GLN A 113 -19.07 -6.10 -6.87
N LYS A 114 -18.75 -7.33 -6.51
CA LYS A 114 -19.45 -8.53 -6.99
C LYS A 114 -19.63 -9.54 -5.86
N LYS A 115 -20.87 -10.04 -5.72
CA LYS A 115 -21.16 -11.23 -4.93
C LYS A 115 -20.58 -12.48 -5.61
N MET A 116 -19.74 -13.23 -4.89
CA MET A 116 -19.17 -14.50 -5.33
C MET A 116 -19.32 -15.54 -4.22
N GLY A 117 -20.33 -16.41 -4.33
CA GLY A 117 -20.77 -17.26 -3.22
C GLY A 117 -21.50 -16.43 -2.17
N MET A 118 -21.14 -16.60 -0.89
CA MET A 118 -21.76 -15.87 0.23
C MET A 118 -21.18 -14.47 0.46
N TYR A 119 -20.11 -14.12 -0.26
CA TYR A 119 -19.26 -12.97 0.03
C TYR A 119 -19.28 -11.93 -1.08
N PHE A 120 -19.12 -10.66 -0.71
CA PHE A 120 -18.94 -9.55 -1.64
C PHE A 120 -17.46 -9.24 -1.78
N PHE A 121 -16.97 -9.13 -3.01
CA PHE A 121 -15.60 -8.74 -3.28
C PHE A 121 -15.56 -7.39 -3.98
N GLY A 122 -14.74 -6.50 -3.45
CA GLY A 122 -14.49 -5.18 -4.00
C GLY A 122 -13.39 -5.16 -5.05
N GLY A 123 -13.45 -4.17 -5.93
CA GLY A 123 -12.48 -3.96 -6.99
C GLY A 123 -12.59 -2.59 -7.65
N THR A 124 -11.95 -2.46 -8.81
CA THR A 124 -11.96 -1.23 -9.61
C THR A 124 -12.51 -1.48 -11.00
N VAL A 125 -13.29 -0.55 -11.53
CA VAL A 125 -13.80 -0.64 -12.91
C VAL A 125 -12.70 -0.32 -13.92
N ARG A 126 -12.55 -1.17 -14.94
CA ARG A 126 -11.68 -0.94 -16.09
C ARG A 126 -12.31 -1.54 -17.35
N LYS A 127 -12.42 -0.74 -18.42
CA LYS A 127 -12.98 -1.18 -19.72
C LYS A 127 -14.30 -1.96 -19.58
N ASN A 128 -15.25 -1.42 -18.81
CA ASN A 128 -16.55 -2.05 -18.53
C ASN A 128 -16.48 -3.44 -17.85
N THR A 129 -15.39 -3.72 -17.14
CA THR A 129 -15.25 -4.90 -16.28
C THR A 129 -14.84 -4.48 -14.88
N CYS A 130 -15.27 -5.23 -13.87
CA CYS A 130 -14.79 -5.06 -12.51
C CYS A 130 -13.57 -5.96 -12.30
N GLN A 131 -12.43 -5.36 -11.95
CA GLN A 131 -11.19 -6.06 -11.63
C GLN A 131 -11.11 -6.28 -10.13
N ILE A 132 -11.26 -7.54 -9.70
CA ILE A 132 -11.35 -7.96 -8.31
C ILE A 132 -10.10 -8.76 -7.95
N ILE A 133 -9.62 -8.59 -6.72
CA ILE A 133 -8.51 -9.37 -6.18
C ILE A 133 -9.08 -10.46 -5.26
N LYS A 134 -8.94 -11.72 -5.65
CA LYS A 134 -9.40 -12.88 -4.87
C LYS A 134 -8.31 -13.94 -4.83
N ASN A 135 -7.92 -14.37 -3.64
CA ASN A 135 -6.90 -15.41 -3.43
C ASN A 135 -5.61 -15.14 -4.25
N SER A 136 -5.12 -13.90 -4.20
CA SER A 136 -3.93 -13.46 -4.94
C SER A 136 -4.02 -13.61 -6.47
N LYS A 137 -5.23 -13.64 -7.02
CA LYS A 137 -5.49 -13.62 -8.47
C LYS A 137 -6.37 -12.44 -8.83
N VAL A 138 -6.15 -11.89 -10.03
CA VAL A 138 -7.02 -10.88 -10.62
C VAL A 138 -8.16 -11.59 -11.34
N ILE A 139 -9.39 -11.26 -10.97
CA ILE A 139 -10.62 -11.76 -11.60
C ILE A 139 -11.30 -10.58 -12.27
N ASN A 140 -11.58 -10.71 -13.57
CA ASN A 140 -12.37 -9.72 -14.31
C ASN A 140 -13.80 -10.24 -14.46
N THR A 141 -14.80 -9.41 -14.17
CA THR A 141 -16.22 -9.77 -14.35
C THR A 141 -17.01 -8.65 -15.00
N LYS A 142 -18.01 -9.00 -15.81
CA LYS A 142 -18.93 -8.05 -16.45
C LYS A 142 -20.19 -7.76 -15.61
N ASN A 143 -20.54 -8.67 -14.70
CA ASN A 143 -21.76 -8.55 -13.90
C ASN A 143 -21.38 -8.03 -12.52
N PHE A 144 -21.37 -6.71 -12.32
CA PHE A 144 -20.97 -6.06 -11.07
C PHE A 144 -21.83 -4.84 -10.78
N THR A 145 -21.81 -4.37 -9.55
CA THR A 145 -22.38 -3.08 -9.16
C THR A 145 -21.27 -2.06 -8.89
N ILE A 146 -21.56 -0.78 -9.11
CA ILE A 146 -20.68 0.37 -8.92
C ILE A 146 -21.17 1.16 -7.70
N LEU A 147 -20.24 1.74 -6.94
CA LEU A 147 -20.58 2.63 -5.84
C LEU A 147 -21.15 3.94 -6.38
N ASN A 148 -22.42 4.20 -6.06
CA ASN A 148 -23.11 5.44 -6.37
C ASN A 148 -23.40 6.22 -5.09
N GLY A 149 -23.48 7.55 -5.16
CA GLY A 149 -23.78 8.39 -4.01
C GLY A 149 -23.31 9.84 -4.16
N PRO A 150 -23.40 10.64 -3.09
CA PRO A 150 -22.96 12.04 -3.09
C PRO A 150 -21.42 12.14 -3.15
N GLN A 151 -20.89 12.64 -4.27
CA GLN A 151 -19.45 12.81 -4.50
C GLN A 151 -18.75 13.65 -3.42
N GLN A 152 -19.45 14.65 -2.87
CA GLN A 152 -18.95 15.53 -1.83
C GLN A 152 -18.84 14.87 -0.45
N ALA A 153 -19.45 13.69 -0.26
CA ALA A 153 -19.42 12.97 1.02
C ALA A 153 -18.33 11.89 1.07
N ILE A 154 -17.36 11.93 0.14
CA ILE A 154 -16.16 11.10 0.23
C ILE A 154 -14.91 11.94 0.38
N LEU A 155 -13.95 11.43 1.15
CA LEU A 155 -12.63 12.04 1.28
C LEU A 155 -11.53 10.97 1.38
N TRP A 156 -10.30 11.37 1.09
CA TRP A 156 -9.13 10.52 1.24
C TRP A 156 -8.31 10.97 2.44
N LYS A 157 -8.15 10.09 3.42
CA LYS A 157 -7.32 10.33 4.63
C LYS A 157 -6.21 9.28 4.74
N PRO A 158 -5.03 9.62 5.26
CA PRO A 158 -4.01 8.62 5.56
C PRO A 158 -4.56 7.57 6.54
N TRP A 159 -4.11 6.32 6.44
CA TRP A 159 -4.41 5.31 7.47
C TRP A 159 -3.89 5.85 8.80
N PRO A 160 -4.60 5.65 9.92
CA PRO A 160 -4.33 6.41 11.11
C PRO A 160 -2.86 6.26 11.54
N ASN A 161 -2.18 7.40 11.68
CA ASN A 161 -1.59 7.67 12.98
C ASN A 161 -2.77 7.70 13.94
N TYR A 162 -2.83 6.69 14.81
CA TYR A 162 -3.89 6.40 15.81
C TYR A 162 -4.34 7.62 16.65
N TYR A 163 -3.59 8.71 16.60
CA TYR A 163 -3.78 9.94 17.38
C TYR A 163 -4.62 11.04 16.71
N GLN A 164 -4.94 10.92 15.43
CA GLN A 164 -5.93 11.80 14.82
C GLN A 164 -7.23 11.03 14.74
N THR A 165 -8.03 11.15 15.79
CA THR A 165 -9.41 10.68 15.78
C THR A 165 -10.04 11.11 14.47
N PRO A 166 -10.55 10.19 13.62
CA PRO A 166 -11.38 10.61 12.50
C PRO A 166 -12.41 11.57 13.09
N GLU A 167 -12.60 12.73 12.44
CA GLU A 167 -13.75 13.60 12.70
C GLU A 167 -14.96 12.70 12.97
N LYS A 168 -15.70 12.93 14.05
CA LYS A 168 -16.68 11.96 14.60
C LYS A 168 -17.66 11.41 13.55
N SER A 169 -17.82 12.09 12.41
CA SER A 169 -18.65 11.75 11.27
C SER A 169 -17.97 10.95 10.14
N ALA A 170 -16.68 10.62 10.18
CA ALA A 170 -15.99 9.95 9.08
C ALA A 170 -15.71 8.47 9.35
N PHE A 171 -16.06 7.58 8.40
CA PHE A 171 -15.79 6.15 8.50
C PHE A 171 -15.25 5.54 7.19
N SER A 172 -14.42 4.51 7.29
CA SER A 172 -13.79 3.88 6.12
C SER A 172 -14.80 3.20 5.21
N VAL A 173 -14.70 3.46 3.90
CA VAL A 173 -15.55 2.80 2.90
C VAL A 173 -15.13 1.34 2.75
N VAL A 174 -16.08 0.44 2.97
CA VAL A 174 -15.92 -1.00 2.74
C VAL A 174 -16.47 -1.38 1.38
N THR A 175 -15.72 -2.21 0.64
CA THR A 175 -16.11 -2.68 -0.71
C THR A 175 -16.52 -4.14 -0.75
N GLY A 176 -16.34 -4.84 0.37
CA GLY A 176 -16.62 -6.25 0.45
C GLY A 176 -16.09 -6.89 1.72
N PHE A 177 -16.26 -8.19 1.80
CA PHE A 177 -15.81 -9.07 2.87
C PHE A 177 -15.37 -10.38 2.22
N ASN A 178 -14.16 -10.85 2.48
CA ASN A 178 -13.63 -12.06 1.83
C ASN A 178 -13.77 -13.34 2.68
N GLY A 179 -14.62 -13.32 3.71
CA GLY A 179 -14.75 -14.40 4.69
C GLY A 179 -13.77 -14.31 5.86
N LYS A 180 -12.71 -13.51 5.74
CA LYS A 180 -11.69 -13.34 6.79
C LYS A 180 -11.50 -11.91 7.22
N ASN A 181 -11.70 -10.94 6.33
CA ASN A 181 -11.46 -9.53 6.59
C ASN A 181 -12.44 -8.67 5.78
N ALA A 182 -12.83 -7.53 6.35
CA ALA A 182 -13.45 -6.45 5.59
C ALA A 182 -12.43 -5.86 4.60
N LEU A 183 -12.88 -5.54 3.39
CA LEU A 183 -12.05 -5.01 2.31
C LEU A 183 -12.22 -3.49 2.22
N PHE A 184 -11.33 -2.76 2.87
CA PHE A 184 -11.29 -1.30 2.80
C PHE A 184 -10.62 -0.80 1.53
N VAL A 185 -11.10 0.34 1.01
CA VAL A 185 -10.51 1.00 -0.15
C VAL A 185 -9.24 1.73 0.26
N CYS A 186 -8.17 1.54 -0.51
CA CYS A 186 -6.94 2.31 -0.40
C CYS A 186 -6.53 2.90 -1.75
N ARG A 187 -5.70 3.95 -1.71
CA ARG A 187 -5.00 4.48 -2.88
C ARG A 187 -3.50 4.58 -2.66
N VAL A 188 -2.77 4.42 -3.75
CA VAL A 188 -1.31 4.56 -3.81
C VAL A 188 -0.92 5.36 -5.04
N ILE A 189 0.16 6.13 -4.91
CA ILE A 189 0.83 6.78 -6.04
C ILE A 189 2.00 5.90 -6.43
N PHE A 190 1.94 5.31 -7.61
CA PHE A 190 2.97 4.42 -8.14
C PHE A 190 3.32 4.84 -9.56
N ASN A 191 4.60 5.07 -9.86
CA ASN A 191 5.06 5.59 -11.15
C ASN A 191 4.26 6.84 -11.61
N ASN A 192 4.12 7.81 -10.71
CA ASN A 192 3.40 9.06 -10.92
C ASN A 192 1.94 8.90 -11.37
N ARG A 193 1.28 7.80 -10.95
CA ARG A 193 -0.11 7.49 -11.27
C ARG A 193 -0.85 7.01 -10.03
N ILE A 194 -2.11 7.37 -9.92
CA ILE A 194 -2.98 6.91 -8.83
C ILE A 194 -3.49 5.50 -9.18
N TYR A 195 -3.35 4.59 -8.23
CA TYR A 195 -3.97 3.28 -8.26
C TYR A 195 -4.87 3.12 -7.04
N ILE A 196 -6.01 2.47 -7.26
CA ILE A 196 -6.96 2.11 -6.22
C ILE A 196 -6.85 0.61 -5.99
N GLY A 197 -6.92 0.20 -4.74
CA GLY A 197 -6.79 -1.19 -4.33
C GLY A 197 -7.60 -1.48 -3.09
N THR A 198 -7.36 -2.66 -2.53
CA THR A 198 -7.93 -3.10 -1.26
C THR A 198 -6.82 -3.24 -0.22
N ASN A 199 -7.14 -2.87 1.02
CA ASN A 199 -6.22 -3.05 2.13
C ASN A 199 -5.92 -4.54 2.38
N THR A 200 -4.66 -4.81 2.70
CA THR A 200 -4.16 -6.06 3.25
C THR A 200 -3.40 -5.77 4.53
N ILE A 201 -3.60 -6.61 5.54
CA ILE A 201 -3.01 -6.46 6.87
C ILE A 201 -1.49 -6.76 6.83
N PRO A 202 -0.64 -5.99 7.55
CA PRO A 202 -0.91 -4.69 8.15
C PRO A 202 -0.49 -3.56 7.18
N ASN A 203 -1.45 -2.70 6.83
CA ASN A 203 -1.24 -1.40 6.17
C ASN A 203 -0.73 -1.39 4.71
N ASN A 204 -0.74 -2.52 4.02
CA ASN A 204 -0.43 -2.54 2.59
C ASN A 204 -1.68 -2.38 1.74
N CYS A 205 -1.59 -1.60 0.68
CA CYS A 205 -2.59 -1.56 -0.37
C CYS A 205 -2.22 -2.58 -1.46
N LEU A 206 -3.12 -3.51 -1.75
CA LEU A 206 -2.99 -4.46 -2.84
C LEU A 206 -3.78 -3.95 -4.05
N PHE A 207 -3.10 -3.74 -5.17
CA PHE A 207 -3.66 -3.10 -6.36
C PHE A 207 -3.15 -3.75 -7.64
N ILE A 208 -3.79 -3.43 -8.77
CA ILE A 208 -3.53 -4.07 -10.06
C ILE A 208 -2.78 -3.13 -11.00
N VAL A 209 -1.61 -3.56 -11.47
CA VAL A 209 -0.80 -2.87 -12.48
C VAL A 209 -0.50 -3.82 -13.62
N LYS A 210 -0.97 -3.50 -14.84
CA LYS A 210 -0.78 -4.36 -16.02
C LYS A 210 -1.13 -5.83 -15.72
N GLU A 211 -2.28 -6.05 -15.07
CA GLU A 211 -2.81 -7.38 -14.70
C GLU A 211 -1.99 -8.14 -13.64
N LYS A 212 -0.93 -7.54 -13.10
CA LYS A 212 -0.16 -8.07 -11.98
C LYS A 212 -0.61 -7.42 -10.68
N LEU A 213 -0.62 -8.21 -9.61
CA LEU A 213 -0.83 -7.71 -8.26
C LEU A 213 0.45 -7.07 -7.74
N ILE A 214 0.32 -5.84 -7.26
CA ILE A 214 1.39 -5.12 -6.57
C ILE A 214 0.88 -4.78 -5.16
N SER A 215 1.76 -4.94 -4.19
CA SER A 215 1.54 -4.52 -2.82
C SER A 215 2.50 -3.38 -2.50
N ALA A 216 1.98 -2.30 -1.95
CA ALA A 216 2.78 -1.16 -1.49
C ALA A 216 2.16 -0.60 -0.18
N PRO A 217 2.95 0.07 0.67
CA PRO A 217 2.39 0.80 1.81
C PRO A 217 1.28 1.72 1.34
N SER A 218 0.11 1.61 1.96
CA SER A 218 -1.03 2.47 1.60
C SER A 218 -0.74 3.89 2.04
N LEU A 219 -0.96 4.85 1.14
CA LEU A 219 -0.82 6.27 1.48
C LEU A 219 -2.10 6.77 2.13
N GLN A 220 -3.26 6.42 1.57
CA GLN A 220 -4.56 6.95 1.96
C GLN A 220 -5.69 5.94 1.75
N TYR A 221 -6.75 6.08 2.54
CA TYR A 221 -7.96 5.27 2.56
C TYR A 221 -9.15 6.16 2.28
N LEU A 222 -10.17 5.56 1.65
CA LEU A 222 -11.39 6.26 1.35
C LEU A 222 -12.29 6.27 2.58
N TYR A 223 -12.74 7.44 2.98
CA TYR A 223 -13.74 7.63 4.03
C TYR A 223 -15.00 8.24 3.44
N ALA A 224 -16.14 7.87 4.03
CA ALA A 224 -17.39 8.58 3.83
C ALA A 224 -17.67 9.49 5.03
N ILE A 225 -18.34 10.62 4.79
CA ILE A 225 -18.64 11.66 5.78
C ILE A 225 -20.14 11.65 6.06
N GLU A 226 -20.52 11.48 7.32
CA GLU A 226 -21.88 11.69 7.83
C GLU A 226 -22.15 13.20 7.91
N LYS A 227 -23.31 13.63 7.40
CA LYS A 227 -23.76 15.01 7.50
C LYS A 227 -24.40 15.29 8.85
#